data_AF-X1AME1-F1
#
_entry.id   AF-X1AME1-F1
#
_cell.length_a   1.000
_cell.length_b   1.000
_cell.length_c   1.000
_cell.angle_alpha   90.00
_cell.angle_beta   90.00
_cell.angle_gamma   90.00
#
_symmetry.space_group_name_H-M   'P 1'
#
loop_
_entity.id
_entity.type
_entity.pdbx_description
1 polymer ?
#
loop_
_entity_poly.entity_id
_entity_poly.type
_entity_poly.pdbx_seq_one_letter_code
_entity_poly.pdbx_strand_id
1 'polypeptide(L)'
;MWTRSRFVNEYIPGLFAVAVDAYTKKRGESKWPKLFDIKTSKKKKEENAERTGLGLPVLKGEGGGVTYDTEIAGPKQAWVHVVYALAVRITEEAVDDNLYELGGGGQGDELKEIFTDLGESMEENLETLNARFLVNGNVATYHGTREATALALFHGTHYRIDGSTFSNKATSTDLTYSTFWTALVAAENQQNNCQYKNCPCKAMLKYRQESSMLRNMQQL
;
A
#
# COMPACT_ATOMS: atom_id res chain seq x y z
N MET A 1 -0.78 -12.36 53.93
CA MET A 1 0.61 -12.65 53.48
C MET A 1 0.54 -13.02 52.01
N TRP A 2 1.23 -12.23 51.18
CA TRP A 2 1.33 -12.48 49.74
C TRP A 2 2.24 -13.69 49.52
N THR A 3 1.72 -14.78 48.99
CA THR A 3 2.49 -16.00 48.71
C THR A 3 2.85 -16.06 47.23
N ARG A 4 4.01 -16.66 46.89
CA ARG A 4 4.49 -16.82 45.51
C ARG A 4 3.44 -17.42 44.56
N SER A 5 2.59 -18.32 45.08
CA SER A 5 1.50 -18.94 44.32
C SER A 5 0.36 -17.96 43.96
N ARG A 6 0.16 -16.88 44.71
CA ARG A 6 -0.84 -15.84 44.38
C ARG A 6 -0.31 -14.83 43.38
N PHE A 7 0.99 -14.51 43.42
CA PHE A 7 1.63 -13.63 42.43
C PHE A 7 1.51 -14.18 41.00
N VAL A 8 1.76 -15.48 40.82
CA VAL A 8 1.63 -16.17 39.53
C VAL A 8 0.19 -16.13 39.00
N ASN A 9 -0.81 -16.29 39.87
CA ASN A 9 -2.21 -16.37 39.46
C ASN A 9 -2.89 -15.01 39.29
N GLU A 10 -2.46 -13.97 40.02
CA GLU A 10 -3.11 -12.65 40.00
C GLU A 10 -2.31 -11.61 39.20
N TYR A 11 -0.97 -11.62 39.27
CA TYR A 11 -0.13 -10.56 38.70
C TYR A 11 0.29 -10.82 37.26
N ILE A 12 0.64 -12.07 36.91
CA ILE A 12 1.00 -12.46 35.53
C ILE A 12 -0.13 -12.16 34.52
N PRO A 13 -1.40 -12.55 34.73
CA PRO A 13 -2.47 -12.20 33.79
C PRO A 13 -2.71 -10.67 33.73
N GLY A 14 -2.50 -9.95 34.83
CA GLY A 14 -2.53 -8.48 34.85
C GLY A 14 -1.42 -7.85 34.03
N LEU A 15 -0.20 -8.38 34.12
CA LEU A 15 0.96 -7.95 33.32
C LEU A 15 0.73 -8.22 31.84
N PHE A 16 0.16 -9.37 31.47
CA PHE A 16 -0.23 -9.66 30.10
C PHE A 16 -1.27 -8.67 29.57
N ALA A 17 -2.28 -8.32 30.36
CA ALA A 17 -3.28 -7.34 29.97
C ALA A 17 -2.65 -5.96 29.75
N VAL A 18 -1.75 -5.52 30.62
CA VAL A 18 -1.02 -4.25 30.49
C VAL A 18 -0.09 -4.26 29.27
N ALA A 19 0.61 -5.37 29.02
CA ALA A 19 1.47 -5.53 27.86
C ALA A 19 0.68 -5.46 26.53
N VAL A 20 -0.49 -6.11 26.47
CA VAL A 20 -1.37 -6.07 25.30
C VAL A 20 -1.98 -4.69 25.09
N ASP A 21 -2.40 -4.01 26.16
CA ASP A 21 -2.93 -2.65 26.06
C ASP A 21 -1.85 -1.66 25.59
N ALA A 22 -0.64 -1.72 26.19
CA ALA A 22 0.50 -0.90 25.78
C ALA A 22 0.86 -1.11 24.29
N TYR A 23 0.91 -2.38 23.85
CA TYR A 23 1.14 -2.74 22.45
C TYR A 23 0.05 -2.20 21.51
N THR A 24 -1.22 -2.29 21.90
CA THR A 24 -2.35 -1.92 21.04
C THR A 24 -2.56 -0.41 20.96
N LYS A 25 -2.35 0.31 22.07
CA LYS A 25 -2.67 1.74 22.22
C LYS A 25 -1.78 2.66 21.38
N LYS A 26 -0.57 2.22 21.03
CA LYS A 26 0.42 3.01 20.26
C LYS A 26 0.57 2.57 18.81
N ARG A 27 -0.23 1.60 18.37
CA ARG A 27 -0.47 1.32 16.96
C ARG A 27 -1.16 2.53 16.32
N GLY A 28 -0.40 3.55 15.96
CA GLY A 28 -0.91 4.76 15.32
C GLY A 28 -1.62 4.46 14.01
N GLU A 29 -2.30 5.45 13.43
CA GLU A 29 -2.86 5.29 12.09
C GLU A 29 -1.75 5.11 11.06
N SER A 30 -1.50 3.87 10.67
CA SER A 30 -0.60 3.55 9.57
C SER A 30 -1.17 4.14 8.27
N LYS A 31 -0.32 4.76 7.46
CA LYS A 31 -0.66 5.39 6.17
C LYS A 31 -0.57 4.38 5.04
N TRP A 32 0.22 3.32 5.18
CA TRP A 32 0.35 2.28 4.16
C TRP A 32 -0.98 1.64 3.69
N PRO A 33 -2.02 1.40 4.54
CA PRO A 33 -3.29 0.84 4.07
C PRO A 33 -4.07 1.77 3.14
N LYS A 34 -3.78 3.08 3.18
CA LYS A 34 -4.39 4.08 2.29
C LYS A 34 -3.73 4.06 0.90
N LEU A 35 -2.53 3.49 0.78
CA LEU A 35 -1.76 3.43 -0.46
C LEU A 35 -1.96 2.12 -1.23
N PHE A 36 -2.29 1.02 -0.54
CA PHE A 36 -2.35 -0.33 -1.11
C PHE A 36 -3.69 -1.02 -0.89
N ASP A 37 -4.12 -1.82 -1.87
CA ASP A 37 -5.26 -2.72 -1.71
C ASP A 37 -4.81 -4.02 -1.02
N ILE A 38 -5.37 -4.30 0.15
CA ILE A 38 -4.96 -5.44 0.98
C ILE A 38 -5.83 -6.65 0.63
N LYS A 39 -5.19 -7.70 0.09
CA LYS A 39 -5.84 -8.98 -0.18
C LYS A 39 -5.28 -10.06 0.72
N THR A 40 -6.18 -10.77 1.40
CA THR A 40 -5.79 -11.88 2.30
C THR A 40 -5.77 -13.19 1.53
N SER A 41 -4.80 -14.05 1.85
CA SER A 41 -4.73 -15.43 1.35
C SER A 41 -4.32 -16.39 2.46
N LYS A 42 -4.73 -17.65 2.32
CA LYS A 42 -4.33 -18.79 3.16
C LYS A 42 -3.23 -19.65 2.53
N LYS A 43 -2.84 -19.38 1.28
CA LYS A 43 -1.84 -20.19 0.57
C LYS A 43 -0.43 -19.67 0.85
N LYS A 44 0.55 -20.58 0.79
CA LYS A 44 1.98 -20.22 0.92
C LYS A 44 2.47 -19.32 -0.22
N LYS A 45 1.92 -19.51 -1.41
CA LYS A 45 2.23 -18.77 -2.62
C LYS A 45 0.93 -18.50 -3.37
N GLU A 46 0.73 -17.27 -3.82
CA GLU A 46 -0.31 -16.92 -4.77
C GLU A 46 0.32 -16.54 -6.10
N GLU A 47 -0.41 -16.78 -7.18
CA GLU A 47 0.00 -16.37 -8.52
C GLU A 47 -1.14 -15.59 -9.15
N ASN A 48 -0.85 -14.36 -9.56
CA ASN A 48 -1.79 -13.53 -10.27
C ASN A 48 -1.38 -13.45 -11.75
N ALA A 49 -2.33 -13.79 -12.62
CA ALA A 49 -2.20 -13.68 -14.06
C ALA A 49 -3.04 -12.50 -14.54
N GLU A 50 -2.50 -11.74 -15.48
CA GLU A 50 -3.22 -10.62 -16.09
C GLU A 50 -3.76 -11.14 -17.39
N ARG A 51 -4.94 -10.66 -17.72
CA ARG A 51 -5.61 -10.94 -18.97
C ARG A 51 -6.02 -9.60 -19.53
N THR A 52 -5.94 -9.46 -20.85
CA THR A 52 -6.60 -8.35 -21.51
C THR A 52 -8.09 -8.54 -21.36
N GLY A 53 -8.83 -7.44 -21.20
CA GLY A 53 -10.26 -7.48 -21.44
C GLY A 53 -10.54 -7.59 -22.94
N LEU A 54 -11.83 -7.68 -23.27
CA LEU A 54 -12.31 -7.65 -24.65
C LEU A 54 -12.28 -6.22 -25.20
N GLY A 55 -12.13 -6.12 -26.52
CA GLY A 55 -12.23 -4.88 -27.28
C GLY A 55 -13.63 -4.26 -27.24
N LEU A 56 -13.72 -3.05 -27.78
CA LEU A 56 -14.99 -2.32 -27.90
C LEU A 56 -15.97 -3.04 -28.85
N PRO A 57 -17.26 -3.14 -28.48
CA PRO A 57 -18.25 -3.70 -29.38
C PRO A 57 -18.41 -2.81 -30.62
N VAL A 58 -18.43 -3.43 -31.80
CA VAL A 58 -18.66 -2.75 -33.08
C VAL A 58 -20.15 -2.72 -33.43
N LEU A 59 -20.59 -1.67 -34.13
CA LEU A 59 -21.96 -1.59 -34.63
C LEU A 59 -22.20 -2.73 -35.63
N LYS A 60 -23.17 -3.58 -35.32
CA LYS A 60 -23.57 -4.68 -36.18
C LYS A 60 -24.64 -4.22 -37.16
N GLY A 61 -24.42 -4.46 -38.47
CA GLY A 61 -25.44 -4.27 -39.49
C GLY A 61 -26.52 -5.36 -39.44
N GLU A 62 -27.74 -5.04 -39.88
CA GLU A 62 -28.84 -6.01 -39.93
C GLU A 62 -28.46 -7.21 -40.82
N GLY A 63 -28.68 -8.43 -40.32
CA GLY A 63 -28.30 -9.68 -41.02
C GLY A 63 -26.80 -10.03 -40.96
N GLY A 64 -25.95 -9.19 -40.38
CA GLY A 64 -24.51 -9.45 -40.25
C GLY A 64 -24.17 -10.58 -39.27
N GLY A 65 -22.94 -11.09 -39.35
CA GLY A 65 -22.35 -11.99 -38.34
C GLY A 65 -22.04 -11.28 -37.02
N VAL A 66 -21.79 -12.04 -35.94
CA VAL A 66 -21.26 -11.51 -34.67
C VAL A 66 -19.73 -11.63 -34.71
N THR A 67 -19.03 -10.56 -34.36
CA THR A 67 -17.57 -10.59 -34.19
C THR A 67 -17.24 -11.17 -32.83
N TYR A 68 -16.38 -12.19 -32.80
CA TYR A 68 -15.86 -12.77 -31.58
C TYR A 68 -14.45 -12.23 -31.31
N ASP A 69 -14.19 -11.90 -30.06
CA ASP A 69 -12.88 -11.46 -29.58
C ASP A 69 -12.35 -12.46 -28.54
N THR A 70 -11.04 -12.53 -28.40
CA THR A 70 -10.34 -13.47 -27.50
C THR A 70 -9.38 -12.74 -26.60
N GLU A 71 -9.43 -13.05 -25.30
CA GLU A 71 -8.51 -12.48 -24.31
C GLU A 71 -7.07 -12.98 -24.52
N ILE A 72 -6.11 -12.07 -24.37
CA ILE A 72 -4.68 -12.37 -24.40
C ILE A 72 -4.19 -12.52 -22.96
N ALA A 73 -3.42 -13.58 -22.70
CA ALA A 73 -2.78 -13.79 -21.41
C ALA A 73 -1.53 -12.92 -21.28
N GLY A 74 -1.47 -12.12 -20.23
CA GLY A 74 -0.34 -11.29 -19.85
C GLY A 74 0.65 -11.99 -18.91
N PRO A 75 1.69 -11.27 -18.46
CA PRO A 75 2.70 -11.80 -17.57
C PRO A 75 2.12 -12.16 -16.19
N LYS A 76 2.76 -13.10 -15.49
CA LYS A 76 2.30 -13.61 -14.19
C LYS A 76 3.24 -13.16 -13.07
N GLN A 77 2.67 -12.84 -11.91
CA GLN A 77 3.44 -12.50 -10.71
C GLN A 77 3.10 -13.46 -9.58
N ALA A 78 4.14 -13.98 -8.95
CA ALA A 78 4.02 -14.76 -7.74
C ALA A 78 4.17 -13.85 -6.50
N TRP A 79 3.29 -14.03 -5.53
CA TRP A 79 3.38 -13.42 -4.22
C TRP A 79 3.70 -14.48 -3.18
N VAL A 80 4.78 -14.27 -2.44
CA VAL A 80 5.23 -15.15 -1.36
C VAL A 80 5.06 -14.39 -0.05
N HIS A 81 4.29 -14.95 0.87
CA HIS A 81 4.11 -14.35 2.19
C HIS A 81 5.39 -14.47 3.01
N VAL A 82 5.85 -13.35 3.57
CA VAL A 82 6.99 -13.28 4.49
C VAL A 82 6.46 -13.02 5.89
N VAL A 83 7.03 -13.69 6.88
CA VAL A 83 6.67 -13.53 8.30
C VAL A 83 7.79 -12.77 9.00
N TYR A 84 7.45 -11.67 9.66
CA TYR A 84 8.34 -10.92 10.53
C TYR A 84 7.95 -11.20 11.99
N ALA A 85 8.95 -11.42 12.84
CA ALA A 85 8.75 -11.68 14.26
C ALA A 85 9.84 -10.95 15.06
N LEU A 86 9.43 -10.37 16.19
CA LEU A 86 10.26 -9.71 17.18
C LEU A 86 9.63 -10.02 18.54
N ALA A 87 10.47 -10.28 19.54
CA ALA A 87 10.03 -10.68 20.87
C ALA A 87 10.83 -9.94 21.93
N VAL A 88 10.16 -9.64 23.04
CA VAL A 88 10.74 -9.08 24.26
C VAL A 88 10.80 -10.18 25.31
N ARG A 89 11.89 -10.22 26.07
CA ARG A 89 12.05 -11.12 27.22
C ARG A 89 12.29 -10.29 28.48
N ILE A 90 11.66 -10.69 29.58
CA ILE A 90 11.86 -10.13 30.92
C ILE A 90 12.34 -11.29 31.80
N THR A 91 13.41 -11.09 32.57
CA THR A 91 13.93 -12.10 33.50
C THR A 91 13.23 -12.00 34.86
N GLU A 92 13.22 -13.10 35.64
CA GLU A 92 12.58 -13.11 36.97
C GLU A 92 13.29 -12.11 37.91
N GLU A 93 14.61 -12.02 37.82
CA GLU A 93 15.42 -11.08 38.60
C GLU A 93 15.06 -9.63 38.27
N ALA A 94 14.76 -9.30 37.01
CA ALA A 94 14.37 -7.95 36.61
C ALA A 94 12.96 -7.56 37.09
N VAL A 95 12.09 -8.54 37.34
CA VAL A 95 10.77 -8.30 37.95
C VAL A 95 10.92 -8.09 39.46
N ASP A 96 11.75 -8.91 40.10
CA ASP A 96 11.98 -8.85 41.54
C ASP A 96 12.79 -7.61 41.96
N ASP A 97 13.72 -7.14 41.11
CA ASP A 97 14.53 -5.94 41.32
C ASP A 97 13.81 -4.64 40.94
N ASN A 98 12.59 -4.71 40.39
CA ASN A 98 11.83 -3.52 39.98
C ASN A 98 11.14 -2.84 41.18
N LEU A 99 11.92 -2.50 42.20
CA LEU A 99 11.48 -2.00 43.50
C LEU A 99 10.92 -0.55 43.46
N TYR A 100 10.89 0.11 42.30
CA TYR A 100 10.55 1.53 42.14
C TYR A 100 9.30 1.82 41.27
N GLU A 101 8.36 0.88 41.15
CA GLU A 101 7.02 1.18 40.64
C GLU A 101 6.01 1.32 41.79
N LEU A 102 5.98 2.48 42.46
CA LEU A 102 4.74 3.13 42.96
C LEU A 102 5.06 4.51 43.59
N GLY A 103 5.12 5.57 42.77
CA GLY A 103 4.86 6.94 43.26
C GLY A 103 6.05 7.90 43.45
N GLY A 104 7.24 7.61 42.91
CA GLY A 104 8.43 8.43 43.16
C GLY A 104 9.28 8.77 41.94
N GLY A 105 8.70 9.36 40.88
CA GLY A 105 9.44 10.21 39.92
C GLY A 105 10.63 9.64 39.14
N GLY A 106 10.92 8.34 39.21
CA GLY A 106 11.99 7.70 38.46
C GLY A 106 11.50 6.39 37.84
N GLN A 107 11.52 6.31 36.52
CA GLN A 107 11.62 5.09 35.71
C GLN A 107 10.61 3.93 35.95
N GLY A 108 9.56 4.13 36.72
CA GLY A 108 8.47 3.17 36.90
C GLY A 108 7.47 3.06 35.72
N ASP A 109 7.88 3.44 34.52
CA ASP A 109 7.16 3.16 33.27
C ASP A 109 7.95 2.19 32.37
N GLU A 110 9.17 1.80 32.77
CA GLU A 110 10.12 1.06 31.93
C GLU A 110 9.59 -0.28 31.38
N LEU A 111 8.83 -1.04 32.17
CA LEU A 111 8.28 -2.32 31.69
C LEU A 111 7.17 -2.12 30.65
N LYS A 112 6.36 -1.07 30.78
CA LYS A 112 5.31 -0.74 29.80
C LYS A 112 5.90 -0.12 28.54
N GLU A 113 6.97 0.65 28.69
CA GLU A 113 7.71 1.25 27.58
C GLU A 113 8.29 0.19 26.65
N ILE A 114 8.88 -0.89 27.16
CA ILE A 114 9.44 -1.95 26.30
C ILE A 114 8.36 -2.62 25.43
N PHE A 115 7.16 -2.87 25.97
CA PHE A 115 6.05 -3.41 25.17
C PHE A 115 5.50 -2.38 24.17
N THR A 116 5.59 -1.09 24.51
CA THR A 116 5.24 0.01 23.61
C THR A 116 6.23 0.10 22.45
N ASP A 117 7.53 0.04 22.73
CA ASP A 117 8.60 0.05 21.74
C ASP A 117 8.52 -1.15 20.79
N LEU A 118 8.13 -2.33 21.31
CA LEU A 118 7.87 -3.50 20.49
C LEU A 118 6.74 -3.25 19.48
N GLY A 119 5.65 -2.61 19.92
CA GLY A 119 4.54 -2.23 19.04
C GLY A 119 4.96 -1.24 17.96
N GLU A 120 5.74 -0.21 18.34
CA GLU A 120 6.26 0.80 17.42
C GLU A 120 7.21 0.20 16.38
N SER A 121 8.14 -0.65 16.80
CA SER A 121 9.08 -1.32 15.90
C SER A 121 8.39 -2.18 14.85
N MET A 122 7.33 -2.91 15.23
CA MET A 122 6.57 -3.75 14.31
C MET A 122 5.83 -2.93 13.25
N GLU A 123 5.22 -1.80 13.63
CA GLU A 123 4.51 -0.94 12.69
C GLU A 123 5.46 -0.15 11.78
N GLU A 124 6.55 0.40 12.32
CA GLU A 124 7.55 1.14 11.55
C GLU A 124 8.21 0.26 10.48
N ASN A 125 8.44 -1.01 10.79
CA ASN A 125 8.95 -1.97 9.81
C ASN A 125 7.98 -2.13 8.62
N LEU A 126 6.68 -2.22 8.87
CA LEU A 126 5.68 -2.31 7.80
C LEU A 126 5.63 -1.02 6.98
N GLU A 127 5.68 0.15 7.62
CA GLU A 127 5.72 1.44 6.92
C GLU A 127 6.97 1.59 6.07
N THR A 128 8.14 1.28 6.61
CA THR A 128 9.42 1.36 5.88
C THR A 128 9.44 0.43 4.68
N LEU A 129 8.96 -0.81 4.81
CA LEU A 129 8.91 -1.77 3.71
C LEU A 129 7.98 -1.30 2.57
N ASN A 130 6.83 -0.71 2.94
CA ASN A 130 5.85 -0.19 1.99
C ASN A 130 6.33 1.12 1.33
N ALA A 131 6.93 2.03 2.10
CA ALA A 131 7.49 3.28 1.61
C ALA A 131 8.68 3.06 0.66
N ARG A 132 9.47 2.01 0.88
CA ARG A 132 10.61 1.65 0.02
C ARG A 132 10.22 1.51 -1.45
N PHE A 133 9.00 1.07 -1.73
CA PHE A 133 8.44 0.94 -3.08
C PHE A 133 8.44 2.27 -3.84
N LEU A 134 8.08 3.36 -3.16
CA LEU A 134 8.01 4.70 -3.76
C LEU A 134 9.37 5.40 -3.74
N VAL A 135 10.10 5.31 -2.63
CA VAL A 135 11.41 5.97 -2.44
C VAL A 135 12.44 5.45 -3.45
N ASN A 136 12.48 4.14 -3.67
CA ASN A 136 13.39 3.51 -4.64
C ASN A 136 12.72 3.19 -5.98
N GLY A 137 11.65 3.92 -6.34
CA GLY A 137 10.86 3.64 -7.53
C GLY A 137 11.60 3.74 -8.87
N ASN A 138 12.80 4.34 -8.90
CA ASN A 138 13.66 4.44 -10.09
C ASN A 138 14.68 3.28 -10.21
N VAL A 139 14.68 2.33 -9.25
CA VAL A 139 15.63 1.20 -9.16
C VAL A 139 14.85 -0.12 -9.18
N ALA A 140 15.15 -0.98 -10.15
CA ALA A 140 14.48 -2.28 -10.32
C ALA A 140 14.86 -3.35 -9.27
N THR A 141 15.98 -3.16 -8.56
CA THR A 141 16.55 -4.15 -7.62
C THR A 141 15.63 -4.52 -6.47
N TYR A 142 14.84 -3.57 -5.97
CA TYR A 142 14.00 -3.76 -4.79
C TYR A 142 12.53 -4.00 -5.14
N HIS A 143 12.10 -3.46 -6.29
CA HIS A 143 10.72 -3.43 -6.73
C HIS A 143 10.71 -3.46 -8.26
N GLY A 144 10.29 -4.59 -8.82
CA GLY A 144 10.08 -4.76 -10.26
C GLY A 144 8.60 -4.73 -10.60
N THR A 145 8.25 -4.14 -11.74
CA THR A 145 6.93 -4.33 -12.32
C THR A 145 6.72 -5.79 -12.70
N ARG A 146 5.47 -6.18 -12.87
CA ARG A 146 5.09 -7.53 -13.28
C ARG A 146 5.56 -7.90 -14.71
N GLU A 147 6.05 -6.94 -15.46
CA GLU A 147 6.48 -7.12 -16.84
C GLU A 147 7.68 -8.06 -16.92
N ALA A 148 7.89 -8.69 -18.08
CA ALA A 148 8.85 -9.78 -18.28
C ALA A 148 10.31 -9.44 -17.91
N THR A 149 10.67 -8.15 -17.88
CA THR A 149 12.00 -7.64 -17.54
C THR A 149 12.10 -6.98 -16.16
N ALA A 150 11.05 -7.05 -15.34
CA ALA A 150 11.00 -6.52 -13.97
C ALA A 150 11.53 -5.07 -13.87
N LEU A 151 10.91 -4.17 -14.63
CA LEU A 151 11.35 -2.78 -14.71
C LEU A 151 11.07 -2.00 -13.42
N ALA A 152 11.79 -0.89 -13.22
CA ALA A 152 11.52 0.02 -12.10
C ALA A 152 10.11 0.63 -12.22
N LEU A 153 9.54 1.09 -11.10
CA LEU A 153 8.22 1.71 -11.06
C LEU A 153 8.14 2.96 -11.95
N PHE A 154 9.20 3.77 -11.96
CA PHE A 154 9.35 4.94 -12.83
C PHE A 154 10.31 4.59 -13.96
N HIS A 155 9.79 4.27 -15.14
CA HIS A 155 10.59 3.85 -16.28
C HIS A 155 10.20 4.56 -17.58
N GLY A 156 11.19 4.69 -18.47
CA GLY A 156 10.99 5.33 -19.78
C GLY A 156 10.21 4.45 -20.77
N THR A 157 10.13 3.14 -20.50
CA THR A 157 9.45 2.17 -21.36
C THR A 157 8.84 1.05 -20.50
N HIS A 158 7.55 1.12 -20.23
CA HIS A 158 6.75 0.01 -19.73
C HIS A 158 6.07 -0.70 -20.90
N TYR A 159 6.09 -2.02 -20.89
CA TYR A 159 5.48 -2.86 -21.92
C TYR A 159 4.01 -3.10 -21.63
N ARG A 160 3.18 -2.89 -22.63
CA ARG A 160 1.77 -3.26 -22.63
C ARG A 160 1.59 -4.65 -23.24
N ILE A 161 0.46 -5.29 -22.93
CA ILE A 161 0.15 -6.63 -23.46
C ILE A 161 -0.10 -6.60 -24.97
N ASP A 162 -0.53 -5.46 -25.53
CA ASP A 162 -0.71 -5.26 -26.97
C ASP A 162 0.61 -5.05 -27.75
N GLY A 163 1.76 -5.10 -27.05
CA GLY A 163 3.09 -4.92 -27.63
C GLY A 163 3.54 -3.46 -27.76
N SER A 164 2.68 -2.49 -27.43
CA SER A 164 3.06 -1.08 -27.37
C SER A 164 3.80 -0.75 -26.06
N THR A 165 4.42 0.42 -25.99
CA THR A 165 5.11 0.90 -24.79
C THR A 165 4.53 2.20 -24.29
N PHE A 166 4.48 2.38 -22.97
CA PHE A 166 4.18 3.68 -22.35
C PHE A 166 5.34 4.13 -21.46
N SER A 167 5.45 5.44 -21.22
CA SER A 167 6.42 6.01 -20.29
C SER A 167 5.69 6.70 -19.15
N ASN A 168 6.19 6.54 -17.93
CA ASN A 168 5.76 7.32 -16.75
C ASN A 168 6.93 8.05 -16.08
N LYS A 169 8.11 8.05 -16.72
CA LYS A 169 9.30 8.72 -16.20
C LYS A 169 9.25 10.21 -16.51
N ALA A 170 9.18 11.02 -15.46
CA ALA A 170 9.41 12.46 -15.58
C ALA A 170 10.90 12.71 -15.86
N THR A 171 11.20 13.37 -16.98
CA THR A 171 12.57 13.71 -17.40
C THR A 171 12.96 15.14 -17.07
N SER A 172 12.00 15.99 -16.66
CA SER A 172 12.24 17.38 -16.31
C SER A 172 12.73 17.49 -14.87
N THR A 173 13.81 18.25 -14.67
CA THR A 173 14.39 18.54 -13.36
C THR A 173 13.56 19.54 -12.55
N ASP A 174 12.71 20.33 -13.21
CA ASP A 174 11.93 21.41 -12.59
C ASP A 174 10.42 21.23 -12.81
N LEU A 175 9.65 21.31 -11.73
CA LEU A 175 8.18 21.30 -11.73
C LEU A 175 7.63 22.72 -11.99
N THR A 176 7.91 23.26 -13.16
CA THR A 176 7.24 24.47 -13.65
C THR A 176 5.81 24.15 -14.07
N TYR A 177 4.96 25.16 -14.20
CA TYR A 177 3.56 24.96 -14.61
C TYR A 177 3.44 24.22 -15.95
N SER A 178 4.30 24.55 -16.93
CA SER A 178 4.28 23.90 -18.25
C SER A 178 4.72 22.44 -18.20
N THR A 179 5.73 22.11 -17.39
CA THR A 179 6.22 20.73 -17.24
C THR A 179 5.23 19.88 -16.46
N PHE A 180 4.63 20.42 -15.40
CA PHE A 180 3.55 19.78 -14.66
C PHE A 180 2.32 19.55 -15.55
N TRP A 181 1.90 20.55 -16.34
CA TRP A 181 0.77 20.43 -17.26
C TRP A 181 0.98 19.33 -18.31
N THR A 182 2.19 19.25 -18.88
CA THR A 182 2.54 18.21 -19.85
C THR A 182 2.49 16.82 -19.21
N ALA A 183 2.99 16.67 -17.98
CA ALA A 183 2.92 15.41 -17.25
C ALA A 183 1.47 15.00 -16.93
N LEU A 184 0.62 15.95 -16.56
CA LEU A 184 -0.81 15.71 -16.32
C LEU A 184 -1.51 15.22 -17.60
N VAL A 185 -1.30 15.90 -18.73
CA VAL A 185 -1.88 15.52 -20.02
C VAL A 185 -1.40 14.12 -20.46
N ALA A 186 -0.12 13.79 -20.21
CA ALA A 186 0.39 12.46 -20.48
C ALA A 186 -0.29 11.39 -19.62
N ALA A 187 -0.54 11.67 -18.33
CA ALA A 187 -1.27 10.78 -17.44
C ALA A 187 -2.74 10.59 -17.86
N GLU A 188 -3.44 11.64 -18.27
CA GLU A 188 -4.84 11.58 -18.73
C GLU A 188 -5.03 10.75 -20.01
N ASN A 189 -4.01 10.72 -20.87
CA ASN A 189 -4.07 9.95 -22.11
C ASN A 189 -3.63 8.49 -21.95
N GLN A 190 -3.28 8.05 -20.74
CA GLN A 190 -2.98 6.64 -20.51
C GLN A 190 -4.23 5.78 -20.73
N GLN A 191 -4.06 4.70 -21.47
CA GLN A 191 -5.09 3.70 -21.69
C GLN A 191 -4.84 2.48 -20.80
N ASN A 192 -5.84 1.65 -20.56
CA ASN A 192 -5.64 0.32 -20.00
C ASN A 192 -5.34 -0.70 -21.12
N ASN A 193 -5.07 -1.95 -20.75
CA ASN A 193 -4.75 -3.03 -21.69
C ASN A 193 -5.93 -3.46 -22.57
N CYS A 194 -7.08 -2.81 -22.43
CA CYS A 194 -8.25 -2.97 -23.30
C CYS A 194 -8.52 -1.69 -24.12
N GLN A 195 -7.54 -0.77 -24.20
CA GLN A 195 -7.60 0.50 -24.93
C GLN A 195 -8.67 1.50 -24.44
N TYR A 196 -9.31 1.26 -23.29
CA TYR A 196 -10.11 2.29 -22.63
C TYR A 196 -9.15 3.35 -22.09
N LYS A 197 -9.42 4.62 -22.38
CA LYS A 197 -8.76 5.71 -21.65
C LYS A 197 -9.03 5.50 -20.17
N ASN A 198 -7.97 5.41 -19.37
CA ASN A 198 -8.06 5.45 -17.92
C ASN A 198 -8.48 6.88 -17.56
N CYS A 199 -9.74 7.22 -17.75
CA CYS A 199 -10.23 8.52 -17.40
C CYS A 199 -10.23 8.55 -15.86
N PRO A 200 -9.37 9.33 -15.18
CA PRO A 200 -9.35 9.42 -13.71
C PRO A 200 -10.59 10.16 -13.18
N CYS A 201 -11.64 10.25 -13.98
CA CYS A 201 -12.38 11.47 -14.17
C CYS A 201 -13.82 11.37 -13.65
N LYS A 202 -14.13 10.41 -12.78
CA LYS A 202 -15.38 10.53 -12.00
C LYS A 202 -15.35 11.75 -11.07
N ALA A 203 -14.17 12.13 -10.56
CA ALA A 203 -13.98 13.34 -9.77
C ALA A 203 -13.72 14.60 -10.62
N MET A 204 -12.90 14.50 -11.69
CA MET A 204 -12.52 15.68 -12.48
C MET A 204 -13.51 16.11 -13.58
N LEU A 205 -14.38 15.22 -14.09
CA LEU A 205 -15.43 15.63 -15.06
C LEU A 205 -16.50 16.53 -14.43
N LYS A 206 -16.81 16.36 -13.13
CA LYS A 206 -17.77 17.22 -12.41
C LYS A 206 -17.34 18.68 -12.44
N TYR A 207 -16.08 18.97 -12.09
CA TYR A 207 -15.54 20.33 -12.10
C TYR A 207 -15.49 20.98 -13.50
N ARG A 208 -15.26 20.18 -14.56
CA ARG A 208 -15.28 20.69 -15.94
C ARG A 208 -16.70 21.02 -16.43
N GLN A 209 -17.70 20.21 -16.08
CA GLN A 209 -19.10 20.48 -16.43
C GLN A 209 -19.66 21.68 -15.65
N GLU A 210 -19.40 21.76 -14.34
CA GLU A 210 -19.88 22.84 -13.47
C GLU A 210 -19.30 24.21 -13.86
N SER A 211 -18.00 24.28 -14.20
CA SER A 211 -17.38 25.53 -14.68
C SER A 211 -17.83 25.96 -16.08
N SER A 212 -18.32 25.04 -16.92
CA SER A 212 -18.91 25.38 -18.23
C SER A 212 -20.33 25.93 -18.11
N MET A 213 -21.12 25.45 -17.15
CA MET A 213 -22.47 25.97 -16.90
C MET A 213 -22.45 27.38 -16.28
N LEU A 214 -21.51 27.66 -15.37
CA LEU A 214 -21.37 28.99 -14.76
C LEU A 214 -20.99 30.09 -15.75
N ARG A 215 -20.19 29.77 -16.78
CA ARG A 215 -19.85 30.73 -17.85
C ARG A 215 -21.04 31.06 -18.76
N ASN A 216 -21.97 30.13 -18.96
CA ASN A 216 -23.16 30.35 -19.77
C ASN A 216 -24.27 31.09 -19.01
N MET A 217 -24.27 31.08 -17.67
CA MET A 217 -25.21 31.89 -16.86
C MET A 217 -24.77 33.34 -16.65
N GLN A 218 -23.54 33.72 -17.02
CA GLN A 218 -23.07 35.11 -16.95
C GLN A 218 -23.24 35.88 -18.27
N GLN A 219 -23.79 35.22 -19.31
CA GLN A 219 -24.06 35.82 -20.62
C GLN A 219 -25.56 35.89 -20.96
N LEU A 220 -26.43 35.74 -19.96
CA LEU A 220 -27.86 36.06 -19.99
C LEU A 220 -28.14 37.18 -18.99
#